data_AF-A0AAV5Z6Q4-F1
#
_entry.id   AF-A0AAV5Z6Q4-F1
#
_cell.length_a   1.000
_cell.length_b   1.000
_cell.length_c   1.000
_cell.angle_alpha   90.00
_cell.angle_beta   90.00
_cell.angle_gamma   90.00
#
_symmetry.space_group_name_H-M   'P 1'
#
loop_
_entity.id
_entity.type
_entity.pdbx_description
1 polymer ?
#
loop_
_entity_poly.entity_id
_entity_poly.type
_entity_poly.pdbx_seq_one_letter_code
_entity_poly.pdbx_strand_id
1 'polypeptide(L)'
;YLEWVAWMKKYYPEGALDDQANGYAYNVAILMTHVLKQCGNDLSRENIVRQAANIKNLELPLLIPGIKVNTSPTDFAPIEQEQLARFDGEKWAEFGEIFDAFRKQ
;
A
#
# COMPACT_ATOMS: atom_id res chain seq x y z
N TYR A 1 -10.36 7.43 0.83
CA TYR A 1 -10.72 7.85 2.21
C TYR A 1 -12.14 7.47 2.64
N LEU A 2 -13.19 7.70 1.83
CA LEU A 2 -14.57 7.34 2.23
C LEU A 2 -14.75 5.84 2.53
N GLU A 3 -14.11 4.97 1.74
CA GLU A 3 -14.13 3.52 1.96
C GLU A 3 -13.45 3.11 3.28
N TRP A 4 -12.32 3.75 3.62
CA TRP A 4 -11.62 3.55 4.89
C TRP A 4 -12.52 3.87 6.09
N VAL A 5 -13.13 5.06 6.08
CA VAL A 5 -14.02 5.50 7.16
C VAL A 5 -15.23 4.56 7.29
N ALA A 6 -15.82 4.14 6.16
CA ALA A 6 -16.93 3.19 6.17
C ALA A 6 -16.52 1.81 6.70
N TRP A 7 -15.33 1.33 6.33
CA TRP A 7 -14.81 0.05 6.80
C TRP A 7 -14.54 0.07 8.31
N MET A 8 -13.85 1.09 8.82
CA MET A 8 -13.58 1.24 10.26
C MET A 8 -14.87 1.30 11.06
N LYS A 9 -15.82 2.15 10.65
CA LYS A 9 -17.12 2.24 11.34
C LYS A 9 -17.88 0.92 11.40
N LYS A 10 -17.72 0.06 10.39
CA LYS A 10 -18.42 -1.21 10.31
C LYS A 10 -17.72 -2.33 11.08
N TYR A 11 -16.40 -2.40 11.00
CA TYR A 11 -15.63 -3.56 11.46
C TYR A 11 -14.74 -3.31 12.66
N TYR A 12 -14.39 -2.04 12.93
CA TYR A 12 -13.58 -1.64 14.08
C TYR A 12 -13.94 -0.21 14.56
N PRO A 13 -15.20 0.00 15.02
CA PRO A 13 -15.72 1.33 15.34
C PRO A 13 -15.04 2.04 16.51
N GLU A 14 -14.39 1.29 17.40
CA GLU A 14 -13.60 1.80 18.52
C GLU A 14 -12.19 2.24 18.12
N GLY A 15 -11.74 1.89 16.91
CA GLY A 15 -10.45 2.29 16.38
C GLY A 15 -10.41 3.76 15.95
N ALA A 16 -9.33 4.45 16.30
CA ALA A 16 -9.09 5.83 15.87
C ALA A 16 -8.82 5.90 14.36
N LEU A 17 -9.50 6.82 13.67
CA LEU A 17 -9.40 6.98 12.20
C LEU A 17 -8.07 7.62 11.75
N ASP A 18 -7.44 8.37 12.64
CA ASP A 18 -6.17 9.08 12.47
C ASP A 18 -4.96 8.30 13.00
N ASP A 19 -5.17 7.11 13.56
CA ASP A 19 -4.09 6.20 13.90
C ASP A 19 -3.49 5.58 12.63
N GLN A 20 -2.22 5.89 12.40
CA GLN A 20 -1.47 5.41 11.23
C GLN A 20 -1.32 3.89 11.21
N ALA A 21 -1.29 3.22 12.36
CA ALA A 21 -1.19 1.76 12.43
C ALA A 21 -2.47 1.09 11.89
N ASN A 22 -3.64 1.68 12.14
CA ASN A 22 -4.91 1.22 11.62
C ASN A 22 -4.94 1.35 10.08
N GLY A 23 -4.53 2.52 9.55
CA GLY A 23 -4.44 2.74 8.10
C GLY A 23 -3.42 1.80 7.42
N TYR A 24 -2.26 1.58 8.06
CA TYR A 24 -1.24 0.64 7.59
C TYR A 24 -1.79 -0.80 7.51
N ALA A 25 -2.41 -1.30 8.59
CA ALA A 25 -2.96 -2.65 8.63
C ALA A 25 -4.04 -2.87 7.55
N TYR A 26 -4.87 -1.85 7.29
CA TYR A 26 -5.88 -1.89 6.24
C TYR A 26 -5.28 -2.08 4.84
N ASN A 27 -4.26 -1.29 4.49
CA ASN A 27 -3.56 -1.42 3.21
C ASN A 27 -2.87 -2.80 3.08
N VAL A 28 -2.19 -3.26 4.14
CA VAL A 28 -1.52 -4.58 4.14
C VAL A 28 -2.54 -5.71 3.97
N ALA A 29 -3.71 -5.62 4.60
CA ALA A 29 -4.77 -6.62 4.45
C ALA A 29 -5.33 -6.66 3.02
N ILE A 30 -5.48 -5.50 2.37
CA ILE A 30 -5.89 -5.41 0.96
C ILE A 30 -4.83 -6.01 0.04
N LEU A 31 -3.55 -5.69 0.27
CA LEU A 31 -2.43 -6.26 -0.46
C LEU A 31 -2.40 -7.79 -0.33
N MET A 32 -2.54 -8.31 0.89
CA MET A 32 -2.62 -9.75 1.14
C MET A 32 -3.81 -10.37 0.38
N THR A 33 -4.98 -9.73 0.43
CA THR A 33 -6.17 -10.18 -0.31
C THR A 33 -5.92 -10.23 -1.81
N HIS A 34 -5.20 -9.25 -2.37
CA HIS A 34 -4.81 -9.24 -3.77
C HIS A 34 -3.94 -10.46 -4.12
N VAL A 35 -2.89 -10.72 -3.34
CA VAL A 35 -2.00 -11.88 -3.54
C VAL A 35 -2.78 -13.20 -3.46
N LEU A 36 -3.62 -13.36 -2.44
CA LEU A 36 -4.42 -14.58 -2.27
C LEU A 36 -5.40 -14.79 -3.44
N LYS A 37 -6.01 -13.72 -3.98
CA LYS A 37 -6.85 -13.80 -5.18
C LYS A 37 -6.05 -14.25 -6.41
N GLN A 38 -4.83 -13.75 -6.59
CA GLN A 38 -3.95 -14.17 -7.69
C GLN A 38 -3.51 -15.64 -7.58
N CYS A 39 -3.45 -16.18 -6.36
CA CYS A 39 -3.11 -17.58 -6.14
C CYS A 39 -4.21 -18.55 -6.65
N GLY A 40 -5.46 -18.10 -6.74
CA GLY A 40 -6.58 -18.95 -7.12
C GLY A 40 -6.75 -20.10 -6.14
N ASN A 41 -6.75 -21.33 -6.64
CA ASN A 41 -6.91 -22.54 -5.82
C ASN A 41 -5.59 -23.09 -5.25
N ASP A 42 -4.44 -22.59 -5.69
CA ASP A 42 -3.13 -23.05 -5.20
C ASP A 42 -2.61 -22.10 -4.13
N LEU A 43 -2.90 -22.42 -2.87
CA LEU A 43 -2.42 -21.67 -1.70
C LEU A 43 -1.14 -22.28 -1.11
N SER A 44 -0.34 -22.97 -1.92
CA SER A 44 1.00 -23.42 -1.50
C SER A 44 1.89 -22.23 -1.17
N ARG A 45 2.87 -22.46 -0.28
CA ARG A 45 3.84 -21.44 0.11
C ARG A 45 4.60 -20.91 -1.10
N GLU A 46 5.00 -21.82 -1.98
CA GLU A 46 5.74 -21.54 -3.20
C GLU A 46 4.93 -20.61 -4.11
N ASN A 47 3.63 -20.88 -4.30
CA ASN A 47 2.78 -20.05 -5.14
C ASN A 47 2.49 -18.68 -4.51
N ILE A 48 2.24 -18.62 -3.20
CA ILE A 48 2.03 -17.36 -2.48
C ILE A 48 3.24 -16.44 -2.64
N VAL A 49 4.45 -16.96 -2.39
CA VAL A 49 5.68 -16.18 -2.54
C VAL A 49 5.87 -15.76 -4.00
N ARG A 50 5.59 -16.65 -4.96
CA ARG A 50 5.67 -16.34 -6.40
C ARG A 50 4.74 -15.19 -6.79
N GLN A 51 3.49 -15.16 -6.33
CA GLN A 51 2.55 -14.07 -6.64
C GLN A 51 2.93 -12.78 -5.91
N ALA A 52 3.32 -12.88 -4.63
CA ALA A 52 3.80 -11.73 -3.86
C ALA A 52 5.06 -11.08 -4.47
N ALA A 53 5.90 -11.85 -5.14
CA ALA A 53 7.11 -11.39 -5.84
C ALA A 53 6.86 -10.94 -7.29
N ASN A 54 5.62 -10.85 -7.76
CA ASN A 54 5.30 -10.45 -9.14
C ASN A 54 4.18 -9.39 -9.22
N ILE A 55 4.08 -8.54 -8.21
CA ILE A 55 3.08 -7.47 -8.18
C ILE A 55 3.54 -6.35 -9.11
N LYS A 56 2.62 -5.86 -9.95
CA LYS A 56 2.88 -4.79 -10.91
C LYS A 56 1.80 -3.73 -10.85
N ASN A 57 2.21 -2.47 -10.63
CA ASN A 57 1.35 -1.30 -10.70
C ASN A 57 0.07 -1.37 -9.85
N LEU A 58 0.14 -2.02 -8.68
CA LEU A 58 -1.03 -2.15 -7.81
C LEU A 58 -1.21 -0.87 -6.97
N GLU A 59 -2.37 -0.23 -7.08
CA GLU A 59 -2.75 0.90 -6.23
C GLU A 59 -3.46 0.37 -4.98
N LEU A 60 -3.09 0.91 -3.80
CA LEU A 60 -3.77 0.62 -2.53
C LEU A 60 -4.49 1.89 -2.03
N PRO A 61 -5.64 1.76 -1.34
CA PRO A 61 -6.54 2.90 -1.10
C PRO A 61 -6.01 4.03 -0.22
N LEU A 62 -5.02 3.77 0.63
CA LEU A 62 -4.44 4.76 1.54
C LEU A 62 -2.98 5.11 1.20
N LEU A 63 -2.51 4.79 0.00
CA LEU A 63 -1.23 5.33 -0.49
C LEU A 63 -1.43 6.74 -1.01
N ILE A 64 -0.32 7.49 -1.04
CA ILE A 64 -0.27 8.79 -1.72
C ILE A 64 -0.68 8.57 -3.18
N PRO A 65 -1.61 9.36 -3.74
CA PRO A 65 -2.08 9.17 -5.11
C PRO A 65 -0.92 9.12 -6.12
N GLY A 66 -0.86 8.05 -6.90
CA GLY A 66 0.19 7.83 -7.90
C GLY A 66 1.33 6.92 -7.44
N ILE A 67 1.48 6.66 -6.14
CA ILE A 67 2.36 5.60 -5.62
C ILE A 67 1.71 4.24 -5.90
N LYS A 68 2.52 3.31 -6.41
CA LYS A 68 2.09 1.96 -6.79
C LYS A 68 2.99 0.91 -6.16
N VAL A 69 2.35 -0.17 -5.74
CA VAL A 69 3.03 -1.36 -5.27
C VAL A 69 3.61 -2.14 -6.45
N ASN A 70 4.92 -2.40 -6.38
CA ASN A 70 5.65 -3.20 -7.35
C ASN A 70 6.61 -4.13 -6.61
N THR A 71 6.70 -5.38 -7.05
CA THR A 71 7.69 -6.35 -6.56
C THR A 71 8.23 -7.16 -7.74
N SER A 72 9.37 -7.81 -7.51
CA SER A 72 10.01 -8.73 -8.46
C SER A 72 10.68 -9.89 -7.70
N PRO A 73 11.04 -10.99 -8.40
CA PRO A 73 11.80 -12.08 -7.78
C PRO A 73 13.17 -11.67 -7.22
N THR A 74 13.69 -10.50 -7.62
CA THR A 74 14.98 -9.94 -7.18
C THR A 74 14.83 -8.74 -6.25
N ASP A 75 13.60 -8.26 -6.02
CA ASP A 75 13.31 -7.10 -5.19
C ASP A 75 11.90 -7.21 -4.59
N PHE A 76 11.86 -7.36 -3.27
CA PHE A 76 10.65 -7.61 -2.50
C PHE A 76 10.14 -6.35 -1.79
N ALA A 77 10.77 -5.19 -1.97
CA ALA A 77 10.30 -3.93 -1.40
C ALA A 77 9.05 -3.48 -2.16
N PRO A 78 7.85 -3.48 -1.55
CA PRO A 78 6.61 -3.21 -2.29
C PRO A 78 6.49 -1.75 -2.73
N ILE A 79 7.09 -0.82 -1.98
CA ILE A 79 6.99 0.63 -2.22
C ILE A 79 8.39 1.21 -2.06
N GLU A 80 8.86 1.82 -3.15
CA GLU A 80 10.15 2.50 -3.25
C GLU A 80 10.00 3.92 -3.81
N GLN A 81 8.75 4.34 -4.00
CA GLN A 81 8.39 5.64 -4.51
C GLN A 81 8.15 6.63 -3.37
N GLU A 82 8.61 7.86 -3.55
CA GLU A 82 8.51 8.93 -2.56
C GLU A 82 7.96 10.21 -3.18
N GLN A 83 7.32 11.04 -2.36
CA GLN A 83 6.93 12.39 -2.72
C GLN A 83 7.33 13.34 -1.60
N LEU A 84 7.85 14.53 -1.98
CA LEU A 84 8.24 15.53 -1.01
C LEU A 84 7.00 16.15 -0.35
N ALA A 85 7.11 16.42 0.95
CA ALA A 85 6.11 17.13 1.71
C ALA A 85 6.74 18.31 2.45
N ARG A 86 6.02 19.43 2.52
CA ARG A 86 6.41 20.62 3.30
C ARG A 86 5.33 20.92 4.32
N PHE A 87 5.74 21.23 5.55
CA PHE A 87 4.81 21.73 6.55
C PHE A 87 4.41 23.18 6.21
N ASP A 88 3.11 23.43 6.06
CA ASP A 88 2.55 24.73 5.68
C ASP A 88 2.14 25.62 6.88
N GLY A 89 2.32 25.13 8.10
CA GLY A 89 1.87 25.77 9.33
C GLY A 89 0.69 25.05 10.01
N GLU A 90 -0.03 24.22 9.26
CA GLU A 90 -1.17 23.44 9.75
C GLU A 90 -0.99 21.94 9.50
N LYS A 91 -0.47 21.56 8.33
CA LYS A 91 -0.30 20.17 7.91
C LYS A 91 0.92 19.98 7.00
N TRP A 92 1.26 18.72 6.77
CA TRP A 92 2.19 18.36 5.70
C TRP A 92 1.44 18.38 4.37
N ALA A 93 1.85 19.27 3.48
CA ALA A 93 1.34 19.37 2.12
C ALA A 93 2.35 18.77 1.13
N GLU A 94 1.92 17.77 0.38
CA GLU A 94 2.68 17.13 -0.69
C GLU A 94 2.93 18.12 -1.84
N PHE A 95 4.13 18.08 -2.43
CA PHE A 95 4.49 18.91 -3.59
C PHE A 95 5.54 18.22 -4.48
N GLY A 96 5.64 18.66 -5.72
CA GLY A 96 6.55 18.07 -6.70
C GLY A 96 6.05 16.75 -7.28
N GLU A 97 6.88 16.15 -8.13
CA GLU A 97 6.62 14.84 -8.74
C GLU A 97 6.92 13.69 -7.76
N ILE A 98 6.46 12.50 -8.12
CA ILE A 98 6.81 11.26 -7.42
C ILE A 98 8.12 10.74 -7.99
N PHE A 99 9.07 10.43 -7.13
CA PHE A 99 10.37 9.88 -7.51
C PHE A 99 10.47 8.42 -7.08
N ASP A 100 11.26 7.64 -7.81
CA ASP A 100 11.61 6.26 -7.46
C ASP A 100 12.99 6.31 -6.78
N ALA A 101 13.02 6.09 -5.46
CA ALA A 101 14.22 6.30 -4.65
C ALA A 101 15.33 5.28 -4.93
N PHE A 102 15.01 4.17 -5.60
CA PHE A 102 15.93 3.05 -5.85
C PHE A 102 16.27 2.86 -7.33
N ARG A 103 15.59 3.57 -8.23
CA ARG A 103 16.00 3.67 -9.64
C ARG A 103 17.28 4.49 -9.75
N LYS A 104 18.38 3.81 -10.10
CA LYS A 104 19.62 4.49 -10.51
C LYS A 104 19.34 5.27 -11.80
N GLN A 105 19.62 6.58 -11.76
CA GLN A 105 19.66 7.45 -12.95
C GLN A 105 20.78 7.03 -13.91
#